data_AF-A0A495M366-F1
#
_entry.id   AF-A0A495M366-F1
#
_cell.length_a   1.000
_cell.length_b   1.000
_cell.length_c   1.000
_cell.angle_alpha   90.00
_cell.angle_beta   90.00
_cell.angle_gamma   90.00
#
_symmetry.space_group_name_H-M   'P 1'
#
loop_
_entity.id
_entity.type
_entity.pdbx_description
1 polymer ?
#
loop_
_entity_poly.entity_id
_entity_poly.type
_entity_poly.pdbx_seq_one_letter_code
_entity_poly.pdbx_strand_id
1 'polypeptide(L)'
;MSANKVILGSEEWCSFPELGIPTIKARVDSGAKTSALHAVNIAPFVKDGENWVKFDINPIQNNLKTIIHCEAPLVDKRIVKSSSGFREQRYVIRTTLDFGENKWPIEMTLTNRDSMGFRMLLGREAMSGRVLVDPEQKYLLGQPSSETLKELYHNSEKAKTGLKIGLLASNPELYSNKRIMEAGEMRGHEMHFLNIKECYMKLDATKPEIHYRGGKILSDFDAVIPRIRPSITFYGCALTRQFEAMKVFCLNSASAITQSRDKLYSLQLLLNHGVDIPTTGFANSPLDTDDLIKMVGGSPLIVKLLEGTQGKGVVLAETKKAAESVINAFKSLNANILVQEFIKEANGKDIRCFVIDGKVVAAIQREALPGEFRANIHLGGTASIIKVTSEEKRIAIKAAKAMNLKVAGVDIIRSSKGPLLLEVNSSPGLEGIEGATNKDIAGEMIKAIEKNFKWK
;
A
#
# COMPACT_ATOMS: atom_id res chain seq x y z
N MET A 1 24.07 -45.29 17.83
CA MET A 1 23.43 -45.61 16.54
C MET A 1 22.46 -44.49 16.22
N SER A 2 22.80 -43.61 15.27
CA SER A 2 21.89 -42.53 14.87
C SER A 2 20.73 -43.13 14.08
N ALA A 3 19.50 -42.92 14.53
CA ALA A 3 18.33 -43.16 13.72
C ALA A 3 18.52 -42.54 12.33
N ASN A 4 18.06 -43.22 11.27
CA ASN A 4 18.08 -42.71 9.90
C ASN A 4 17.41 -41.33 9.87
N LYS A 5 18.19 -40.27 9.75
CA LYS A 5 17.69 -38.90 9.61
C LYS A 5 17.22 -38.71 8.16
N VAL A 6 16.07 -38.07 7.98
CA VAL A 6 15.60 -37.67 6.64
C VAL A 6 16.49 -36.56 6.10
N ILE A 7 16.89 -36.64 4.83
CA ILE A 7 17.65 -35.60 4.16
C ILE A 7 16.66 -34.69 3.44
N LEU A 8 16.68 -33.39 3.74
CA LEU A 8 15.84 -32.37 3.12
C LEU A 8 16.70 -31.38 2.35
N GLY A 9 16.22 -30.90 1.21
CA GLY A 9 16.79 -29.77 0.50
C GLY A 9 16.51 -28.42 1.18
N SER A 10 16.90 -27.32 0.53
CA SER A 10 16.58 -25.96 0.97
C SER A 10 15.08 -25.61 0.89
N GLU A 11 14.33 -26.34 0.08
CA GLU A 11 12.88 -26.24 -0.09
C GLU A 11 12.28 -27.64 -0.23
N GLU A 12 11.17 -27.91 0.45
CA GLU A 12 10.50 -29.22 0.43
C GLU A 12 8.97 -29.08 0.45
N TRP A 13 8.28 -30.14 0.05
CA TRP A 13 6.84 -30.25 0.18
C TRP A 13 6.50 -31.16 1.37
N CYS A 14 5.56 -30.74 2.20
CA CYS A 14 5.09 -31.48 3.37
C CYS A 14 3.58 -31.39 3.50
N SER A 15 2.96 -32.24 4.31
CA SER A 15 1.53 -32.20 4.58
C SER A 15 1.24 -32.06 6.07
N PHE A 16 0.02 -31.62 6.38
CA PHE A 16 -0.53 -31.55 7.73
C PHE A 16 -1.92 -32.18 7.74
N PRO A 17 -2.02 -33.50 7.90
CA PRO A 17 -3.28 -34.23 7.80
C PRO A 17 -4.36 -33.72 8.77
N GLU A 18 -3.97 -33.36 9.99
CA GLU A 18 -4.88 -32.87 11.03
C GLU A 18 -5.47 -31.48 10.70
N LEU A 19 -4.76 -30.70 9.90
CA LEU A 19 -5.23 -29.39 9.43
C LEU A 19 -5.94 -29.46 8.08
N GLY A 20 -6.05 -30.67 7.50
CA GLY A 20 -6.61 -30.86 6.16
C GLY A 20 -5.75 -30.23 5.06
N ILE A 21 -4.42 -30.11 5.27
CA ILE A 21 -3.48 -29.56 4.27
C ILE A 21 -2.80 -30.75 3.56
N PRO A 22 -3.20 -31.11 2.32
CA PRO A 22 -2.64 -32.25 1.61
C PRO A 22 -1.18 -32.05 1.21
N THR A 23 -0.77 -30.82 0.86
CA THR A 23 0.63 -30.49 0.57
C THR A 23 0.90 -28.99 0.58
N ILE A 24 1.97 -28.55 1.22
CA ILE A 24 2.39 -27.15 1.27
C ILE A 24 3.90 -27.07 1.11
N LYS A 25 4.33 -26.04 0.37
CA LYS A 25 5.74 -25.76 0.14
C LYS A 25 6.35 -25.07 1.36
N ALA A 26 7.37 -25.70 1.93
CA ALA A 26 8.12 -25.20 3.07
C ALA A 26 9.54 -24.80 2.66
N ARG A 27 10.01 -23.66 3.16
CA ARG A 27 11.44 -23.35 3.18
C ARG A 27 12.05 -23.99 4.41
N VAL A 28 13.12 -24.75 4.22
CA VAL A 28 13.89 -25.34 5.31
C VAL A 28 14.81 -24.28 5.88
N ASP A 29 14.53 -23.84 7.10
CA ASP A 29 15.19 -22.68 7.73
C ASP A 29 15.74 -23.06 9.10
N SER A 30 17.02 -23.48 9.11
CA SER A 30 17.73 -23.82 10.34
C SER A 30 18.01 -22.60 11.24
N GLY A 31 17.88 -21.38 10.71
CA GLY A 31 17.99 -20.13 11.47
C GLY A 31 16.72 -19.80 12.26
N ALA A 32 15.55 -20.27 11.81
CA ALA A 32 14.31 -20.15 12.55
C ALA A 32 14.27 -21.15 13.72
N LYS A 33 14.01 -20.68 14.94
CA LYS A 33 13.87 -21.56 16.11
C LYS A 33 12.63 -22.46 15.97
N THR A 34 11.46 -21.84 15.83
CA THR A 34 10.15 -22.50 15.73
C THR A 34 9.63 -22.36 14.30
N SER A 35 8.95 -23.40 13.80
CA SER A 35 8.29 -23.36 12.49
C SER A 35 7.21 -22.27 12.45
N ALA A 36 6.95 -21.75 11.26
CA ALA A 36 5.94 -20.72 11.04
C ALA A 36 5.08 -21.09 9.84
N LEU A 37 3.76 -21.00 10.01
CA LEU A 37 2.77 -21.24 8.97
C LEU A 37 2.07 -19.92 8.63
N HIS A 38 2.02 -19.64 7.33
CA HIS A 38 1.24 -18.54 6.80
C HIS A 38 -0.24 -18.81 7.05
N ALA A 39 -0.88 -17.89 7.77
CA ALA A 39 -2.30 -17.96 8.05
C ALA A 39 -2.92 -16.54 8.03
N VAL A 40 -4.17 -16.47 7.59
CA VAL A 40 -5.01 -15.26 7.62
C VAL A 40 -6.28 -15.53 8.44
N ASN A 41 -7.04 -14.48 8.76
CA ASN A 41 -8.28 -14.57 9.56
C ASN A 41 -8.11 -15.31 10.91
N ILE A 42 -6.92 -15.19 11.52
CA ILE A 42 -6.57 -15.89 12.76
C ILE A 42 -7.42 -15.33 13.92
N ALA A 43 -8.30 -16.16 14.47
CA ALA A 43 -9.18 -15.77 15.56
C ALA A 43 -9.24 -16.87 16.63
N PRO A 44 -8.94 -16.56 17.91
CA PRO A 44 -9.15 -17.51 18.99
C PRO A 44 -10.65 -17.69 19.27
N PHE A 45 -11.04 -18.89 19.68
CA PHE A 45 -12.40 -19.21 20.13
C PHE A 45 -12.37 -20.31 21.19
N VAL A 46 -13.50 -20.55 21.85
CA VAL A 46 -13.65 -21.65 22.82
C VAL A 46 -14.51 -22.74 22.20
N LYS A 47 -14.02 -23.98 22.22
CA LYS A 47 -14.71 -25.18 21.73
C LYS A 47 -14.68 -26.22 22.84
N ASP A 48 -15.85 -26.67 23.27
CA ASP A 48 -16.00 -27.69 24.33
C ASP A 48 -15.23 -27.37 25.63
N GLY A 49 -15.12 -26.08 25.98
CA GLY A 49 -14.41 -25.60 27.17
C GLY A 49 -12.90 -25.41 27.00
N GLU A 50 -12.33 -25.75 25.84
CA GLU A 50 -10.91 -25.59 25.54
C GLU A 50 -10.64 -24.37 24.64
N ASN A 51 -9.44 -23.81 24.73
CA ASN A 51 -9.02 -22.71 23.85
C ASN A 51 -8.58 -23.26 22.49
N TRP A 52 -9.21 -22.77 21.43
CA TRP A 52 -8.91 -23.10 20.04
C TRP A 52 -8.58 -21.85 19.25
N VAL A 53 -8.04 -22.04 18.05
CA VAL A 53 -7.84 -20.97 17.07
C VAL A 53 -8.34 -21.44 15.72
N LYS A 54 -9.15 -20.59 15.07
CA LYS A 54 -9.57 -20.76 13.67
C LYS A 54 -8.76 -19.84 12.78
N PHE A 55 -8.43 -20.30 11.59
CA PHE A 55 -7.58 -19.58 10.64
C PHE A 55 -7.72 -20.15 9.24
N ASP A 56 -7.37 -19.33 8.25
CA ASP A 56 -7.42 -19.71 6.84
C ASP A 56 -6.01 -19.81 6.27
N ILE A 57 -5.79 -20.78 5.38
CA ILE A 57 -4.51 -21.02 4.71
C ILE A 57 -4.68 -20.95 3.20
N ASN A 58 -3.74 -20.25 2.54
CA ASN A 58 -3.50 -20.35 1.11
C ASN A 58 -2.27 -21.24 0.86
N PRO A 59 -2.44 -22.55 0.63
CA PRO A 59 -1.33 -23.52 0.63
C PRO A 59 -0.49 -23.46 -0.65
N ILE A 60 -1.06 -22.99 -1.75
CA ILE A 60 -0.38 -22.89 -3.05
C ILE A 60 0.30 -21.51 -3.16
N GLN A 61 1.59 -21.50 -3.54
CA GLN A 61 2.34 -20.27 -3.74
C GLN A 61 1.69 -19.42 -4.85
N ASN A 62 1.53 -18.12 -4.61
CA ASN A 62 0.89 -17.17 -5.54
C ASN A 62 -0.55 -17.53 -5.96
N ASN A 63 -1.26 -18.40 -5.22
CA ASN A 63 -2.67 -18.69 -5.45
C ASN A 63 -3.45 -18.44 -4.16
N LEU A 64 -4.31 -17.42 -4.22
CA LEU A 64 -5.15 -16.96 -3.12
C LEU A 64 -6.59 -17.49 -3.19
N LYS A 65 -6.93 -18.23 -4.26
CA LYS A 65 -8.29 -18.79 -4.48
C LYS A 65 -8.48 -20.10 -3.73
N THR A 66 -7.41 -20.87 -3.55
CA THR A 66 -7.40 -22.09 -2.76
C THR A 66 -7.29 -21.70 -1.30
N ILE A 67 -8.36 -21.90 -0.54
CA ILE A 67 -8.43 -21.63 0.90
C ILE A 67 -8.73 -22.92 1.64
N ILE A 68 -7.95 -23.23 2.67
CA ILE A 68 -8.30 -24.26 3.65
C ILE A 68 -8.67 -23.57 4.95
N HIS A 69 -9.87 -23.86 5.44
CA HIS A 69 -10.34 -23.43 6.75
C HIS A 69 -9.86 -24.44 7.79
N CYS A 70 -9.05 -23.98 8.73
CA CYS A 70 -8.44 -24.81 9.75
C CYS A 70 -8.89 -24.39 11.14
N GLU A 71 -9.06 -25.37 12.02
CA GLU A 71 -9.23 -25.18 13.46
C GLU A 71 -8.19 -26.05 14.17
N ALA A 72 -7.53 -25.51 15.18
CA ALA A 72 -6.61 -26.28 16.00
C ALA A 72 -6.65 -25.85 17.47
N PRO A 73 -6.37 -26.76 18.42
CA PRO A 73 -6.17 -26.41 19.82
C PRO A 73 -5.06 -25.36 19.97
N LEU A 74 -5.33 -24.33 20.77
CA LEU A 74 -4.36 -23.28 21.06
C LEU A 74 -3.44 -23.75 22.20
N VAL A 75 -2.18 -24.04 21.85
CA VAL A 75 -1.19 -24.58 22.79
C VAL A 75 -0.54 -23.48 23.62
N ASP A 76 -0.19 -22.35 22.98
CA ASP A 76 0.59 -21.28 23.61
C ASP A 76 0.48 -19.97 22.80
N LYS A 77 0.97 -18.86 23.36
CA LYS A 77 1.23 -17.60 22.64
C LYS A 77 2.69 -17.20 22.83
N ARG A 78 3.44 -17.11 21.73
CA ARG A 78 4.88 -16.80 21.77
C ARG A 78 5.19 -15.47 21.14
N ILE A 79 6.05 -14.69 21.80
CA ILE A 79 6.65 -13.49 21.21
C ILE A 79 7.81 -13.94 20.31
N VAL A 80 7.64 -13.77 19.01
CA VAL A 80 8.65 -14.07 18.00
C VAL A 80 9.31 -12.77 17.54
N LYS A 81 10.65 -12.75 17.54
CA LYS A 81 11.44 -11.64 17.01
C LYS A 81 11.90 -11.98 15.60
N SER A 82 11.57 -11.14 14.62
CA SER A 82 12.08 -11.28 13.25
C SER A 82 13.57 -10.90 13.16
N SER A 83 14.22 -11.29 12.06
CA SER A 83 15.57 -10.84 11.72
C SER A 83 15.67 -9.31 11.58
N SER A 84 14.56 -8.64 11.22
CA SER A 84 14.44 -7.18 11.17
C SER A 84 14.24 -6.50 12.54
N GLY A 85 14.19 -7.28 13.63
CA GLY A 85 14.08 -6.76 15.00
C GLY A 85 12.64 -6.54 15.50
N PHE A 86 11.63 -6.73 14.65
CA PHE A 86 10.22 -6.61 15.03
C PHE A 86 9.80 -7.76 15.95
N ARG A 87 8.97 -7.46 16.95
CA ARG A 87 8.42 -8.45 17.88
C ARG A 87 6.93 -8.61 17.62
N GLU A 88 6.49 -9.84 17.40
CA GLU A 88 5.09 -10.19 17.15
C GLU A 88 4.66 -11.27 18.13
N GLN A 89 3.49 -11.13 18.75
CA GLN A 89 2.90 -12.20 19.54
C GLN A 89 2.08 -13.12 18.62
N ARG A 90 2.48 -14.39 18.52
CA ARG A 90 1.87 -15.38 17.62
C ARG A 90 1.21 -16.51 18.39
N TYR A 91 0.07 -16.97 17.89
CA TYR A 91 -0.58 -18.18 18.38
C TYR A 91 0.23 -19.42 17.98
N VAL A 92 0.37 -20.36 18.90
CA VAL A 92 1.08 -21.63 18.69
C VAL A 92 0.06 -22.75 18.64
N ILE A 93 0.14 -23.55 17.58
CA ILE A 93 -0.63 -24.79 17.44
C ILE A 93 0.33 -25.97 17.41
N ARG A 94 -0.17 -27.15 17.78
CA ARG A 94 0.53 -28.43 17.59
C ARG A 94 -0.18 -29.20 16.50
N THR A 95 0.59 -29.73 15.55
CA THR A 95 0.07 -30.63 14.52
C THR A 95 1.13 -31.63 14.08
N THR A 96 0.72 -32.72 13.43
CA THR A 96 1.62 -33.71 12.83
C THR A 96 2.16 -33.24 11.48
N LEU A 97 3.48 -33.04 11.41
CA LEU A 97 4.22 -32.85 10.16
C LEU A 97 4.40 -34.20 9.47
N ASP A 98 4.13 -34.25 8.17
CA ASP A 98 4.19 -35.47 7.37
C ASP A 98 5.01 -35.24 6.09
N PHE A 99 6.08 -36.03 5.97
CA PHE A 99 7.00 -36.12 4.83
C PHE A 99 6.92 -37.53 4.17
N GLY A 100 5.74 -38.13 4.14
CA GLY A 100 5.52 -39.48 3.64
C GLY A 100 5.89 -40.54 4.68
N GLU A 101 7.05 -41.18 4.52
CA GLU A 101 7.52 -42.23 5.44
C GLU A 101 7.93 -41.69 6.82
N ASN A 102 8.13 -40.38 6.94
CA ASN A 102 8.57 -39.74 8.18
C ASN A 102 7.49 -38.78 8.69
N LYS A 103 6.91 -39.07 9.86
CA LYS A 103 5.86 -38.27 10.48
C LYS A 103 6.14 -38.03 11.96
N TRP A 104 5.96 -36.80 12.43
CA TRP A 104 6.10 -36.48 13.85
C TRP A 104 5.36 -35.20 14.24
N PRO A 105 4.95 -35.06 15.51
CA PRO A 105 4.31 -33.84 15.99
C PRO A 105 5.30 -32.67 16.03
N ILE A 106 4.84 -31.50 15.60
CA ILE A 106 5.58 -30.23 15.68
C ILE A 106 4.71 -29.14 16.29
N GLU A 107 5.38 -28.15 16.88
CA GLU A 107 4.74 -26.87 17.20
C GLU A 107 5.08 -25.86 16.11
N MET A 108 4.08 -25.06 15.74
CA MET A 108 4.25 -24.00 14.75
C MET A 108 3.49 -22.75 15.16
N THR A 109 4.03 -21.61 14.75
CA THR A 109 3.40 -20.30 14.96
C THR A 109 2.54 -19.92 13.76
N LEU A 110 1.35 -19.38 14.01
CA LEU A 110 0.50 -18.79 12.98
C LEU A 110 0.83 -17.31 12.81
N THR A 111 1.08 -16.86 11.58
CA THR A 111 1.41 -15.46 11.29
C THR A 111 1.10 -15.11 9.84
N ASN A 112 0.75 -13.85 9.58
CA ASN A 112 0.67 -13.37 8.20
C ASN A 112 2.09 -13.21 7.64
N ARG A 113 2.34 -13.85 6.50
CA ARG A 113 3.66 -13.93 5.83
C ARG A 113 3.56 -13.60 4.33
N ASP A 114 2.50 -12.92 3.91
CA ASP A 114 2.23 -12.64 2.49
C ASP A 114 3.40 -11.94 1.78
N SER A 115 4.11 -11.06 2.49
CA SER A 115 5.27 -10.33 1.96
C SER A 115 6.59 -11.11 1.94
N MET A 116 6.63 -12.35 2.46
CA MET A 116 7.88 -13.08 2.77
C MET A 116 8.16 -14.29 1.86
N GLY A 117 7.39 -14.47 0.78
CA GLY A 117 7.70 -15.36 -0.34
C GLY A 117 7.46 -16.86 -0.13
N PHE A 118 7.45 -17.38 1.11
CA PHE A 118 7.13 -18.77 1.43
C PHE A 118 5.97 -18.87 2.42
N ARG A 119 5.00 -19.75 2.10
CA ARG A 119 3.83 -20.02 2.94
C ARG A 119 4.17 -20.79 4.22
N MET A 120 5.31 -21.48 4.28
CA MET A 120 5.76 -22.16 5.48
C MET A 120 7.28 -22.05 5.66
N LEU A 121 7.71 -21.89 6.92
CA LEU A 121 9.08 -22.11 7.36
C LEU A 121 9.14 -23.35 8.25
N LEU A 122 10.06 -24.26 7.93
CA LEU A 122 10.40 -25.39 8.79
C LEU A 122 11.58 -24.99 9.68
N GLY A 123 11.30 -24.80 10.97
CA GLY A 123 12.30 -24.36 11.95
C GLY A 123 13.10 -25.49 12.59
N ARG A 124 14.18 -25.13 13.27
CA ARG A 124 15.15 -26.06 13.86
C ARG A 124 14.56 -26.97 14.94
N GLU A 125 13.57 -26.52 15.71
CA GLU A 125 12.90 -27.37 16.71
C GLU A 125 12.17 -28.56 16.06
N ALA A 126 11.51 -28.33 14.91
CA ALA A 126 10.86 -29.40 14.15
C ALA A 126 11.88 -30.37 13.54
N MET A 127 13.06 -29.88 13.16
CA MET A 127 14.12 -30.66 12.51
C MET A 127 15.05 -31.42 13.47
N SER A 128 15.19 -30.94 14.71
CA SER A 128 16.20 -31.39 15.65
C SER A 128 16.14 -32.90 15.89
N GLY A 129 17.28 -33.57 15.72
CA GLY A 129 17.41 -35.03 15.88
C GLY A 129 16.81 -35.89 14.75
N ARG A 130 16.12 -35.28 13.77
CA ARG A 130 15.35 -36.00 12.74
C ARG A 130 15.79 -35.71 11.32
N VAL A 131 16.35 -34.53 11.07
CA VAL A 131 16.64 -34.02 9.72
C VAL A 131 18.13 -33.73 9.53
N LEU A 132 18.64 -34.00 8.33
CA LEU A 132 19.85 -33.42 7.75
C LEU A 132 19.45 -32.49 6.61
N VAL A 133 20.06 -31.31 6.51
CA VAL A 133 19.73 -30.33 5.47
C VAL A 133 20.85 -30.26 4.45
N ASP A 134 20.52 -30.52 3.19
CA ASP A 134 21.37 -30.26 2.03
C ASP A 134 20.97 -28.89 1.43
N PRO A 135 21.79 -27.85 1.58
CA PRO A 135 21.44 -26.51 1.12
C PRO A 135 21.51 -26.35 -0.41
N GLU A 136 22.19 -27.24 -1.13
CA GLU A 136 22.33 -27.17 -2.59
C GLU A 136 21.10 -27.72 -3.30
N GLN A 137 20.47 -28.73 -2.70
CA GLN A 137 19.34 -29.44 -3.28
C GLN A 137 17.99 -28.79 -2.96
N LYS A 138 16.96 -29.17 -3.72
CA LYS A 138 15.54 -28.84 -3.49
C LYS A 138 14.68 -30.04 -3.84
N TYR A 139 13.58 -30.22 -3.12
CA TYR A 139 12.56 -31.24 -3.40
C TYR A 139 13.12 -32.67 -3.42
N LEU A 140 14.01 -32.99 -2.48
CA LEU A 140 14.58 -34.33 -2.36
C LEU A 140 13.51 -35.39 -2.07
N LEU A 141 12.38 -34.97 -1.49
CA LEU A 141 11.21 -35.83 -1.25
C LEU A 141 10.17 -35.78 -2.38
N GLY A 142 10.52 -35.14 -3.50
CA GLY A 142 9.65 -34.96 -4.67
C GLY A 142 8.85 -33.64 -4.64
N GLN A 143 8.25 -33.34 -5.79
CA GLN A 143 7.43 -32.15 -5.99
C GLN A 143 6.12 -32.54 -6.68
N PRO A 144 4.95 -32.11 -6.16
CA PRO A 144 3.68 -32.31 -6.85
C PRO A 144 3.65 -31.53 -8.17
N SER A 145 3.08 -32.12 -9.21
CA SER A 145 2.83 -31.41 -10.48
C SER A 145 1.72 -30.37 -10.33
N SER A 146 1.60 -29.49 -11.32
CA SER A 146 0.53 -28.48 -11.32
C SER A 146 -0.86 -29.11 -11.40
N GLU A 147 -0.99 -30.26 -12.08
CA GLU A 147 -2.21 -31.04 -12.19
C GLU A 147 -2.56 -31.69 -10.85
N THR A 148 -1.59 -32.33 -10.19
CA THR A 148 -1.78 -32.94 -8.86
C THR A 148 -2.21 -31.89 -7.83
N LEU A 149 -1.62 -30.68 -7.85
CA LEU A 149 -2.05 -29.60 -6.97
C LEU A 149 -3.52 -29.20 -7.22
N LYS A 150 -3.97 -29.16 -8.48
CA LYS A 150 -5.38 -28.84 -8.79
C LYS A 150 -6.33 -29.92 -8.29
N GLU A 151 -5.95 -31.19 -8.42
CA GLU A 151 -6.75 -32.33 -7.94
C GLU A 151 -6.85 -32.34 -6.41
N LEU A 152 -5.71 -32.22 -5.72
CA LEU A 152 -5.65 -32.20 -4.25
C LEU A 152 -6.47 -31.06 -3.64
N TYR A 153 -6.60 -29.95 -4.36
CA TYR A 153 -7.29 -28.74 -3.89
C TYR A 153 -8.63 -28.48 -4.59
N HIS A 154 -9.16 -29.42 -5.37
CA HIS A 154 -10.37 -29.21 -6.17
C HIS A 154 -11.62 -28.82 -5.33
N ASN A 155 -11.71 -29.35 -4.10
CA ASN A 155 -12.84 -29.13 -3.20
C ASN A 155 -12.61 -28.01 -2.16
N SER A 156 -11.43 -27.37 -2.17
CA SER A 156 -11.26 -26.13 -1.40
C SER A 156 -12.16 -25.06 -2.03
N GLU A 157 -13.12 -24.56 -1.27
CA GLU A 157 -14.25 -23.78 -1.79
C GLU A 157 -13.80 -22.67 -2.76
N LYS A 158 -14.28 -22.74 -4.02
CA LYS A 158 -14.32 -21.57 -4.91
C LYS A 158 -15.46 -20.66 -4.43
N ALA A 159 -15.29 -20.00 -3.30
CA ALA A 159 -16.21 -18.95 -2.88
C ALA A 159 -15.98 -17.72 -3.78
N LYS A 160 -16.78 -17.59 -4.85
CA LYS A 160 -17.02 -16.27 -5.47
C LYS A 160 -17.89 -15.47 -4.52
N THR A 161 -17.29 -14.85 -3.51
CA THR A 161 -18.02 -13.98 -2.59
C THR A 161 -17.57 -12.54 -2.69
N GLY A 162 -16.30 -12.23 -2.93
CA GLY A 162 -15.84 -10.84 -2.89
C GLY A 162 -16.31 -9.95 -4.05
N LEU A 163 -16.25 -8.64 -3.79
CA LEU A 163 -16.51 -7.58 -4.76
C LEU A 163 -15.62 -7.71 -6.00
N LYS A 164 -16.13 -7.25 -7.16
CA LYS A 164 -15.33 -7.07 -8.37
C LYS A 164 -14.74 -5.66 -8.40
N ILE A 165 -13.43 -5.55 -8.26
CA ILE A 165 -12.74 -4.27 -8.09
C ILE A 165 -11.74 -4.05 -9.23
N GLY A 166 -11.85 -2.91 -9.91
CA GLY A 166 -10.92 -2.49 -10.95
C GLY A 166 -9.81 -1.58 -10.41
N LEU A 167 -8.54 -1.87 -10.70
CA LEU A 167 -7.43 -0.95 -10.47
C LEU A 167 -7.13 -0.19 -11.77
N LEU A 168 -7.60 1.06 -11.86
CA LEU A 168 -7.45 1.89 -13.06
C LEU A 168 -6.10 2.64 -13.03
N ALA A 169 -5.11 2.15 -13.76
CA ALA A 169 -3.74 2.64 -13.69
C ALA A 169 -3.00 2.54 -15.05
N SER A 170 -1.73 2.96 -15.10
CA SER A 170 -0.93 2.90 -16.34
C SER A 170 0.19 1.85 -16.36
N ASN A 171 0.61 1.34 -15.20
CA ASN A 171 1.72 0.39 -15.10
C ASN A 171 1.44 -0.64 -13.99
N PRO A 172 1.23 -1.92 -14.32
CA PRO A 172 0.96 -2.97 -13.32
C PRO A 172 2.19 -3.29 -12.46
N GLU A 173 3.40 -3.00 -12.94
CA GLU A 173 4.64 -3.41 -12.28
C GLU A 173 5.04 -2.57 -11.07
N LEU A 174 4.41 -1.39 -10.89
CA LEU A 174 4.69 -0.51 -9.77
C LEU A 174 4.28 -1.14 -8.45
N TYR A 175 5.14 -1.01 -7.43
CA TYR A 175 4.92 -1.56 -6.08
C TYR A 175 3.51 -1.26 -5.55
N SER A 176 3.07 -0.01 -5.62
CA SER A 176 1.76 0.40 -5.10
C SER A 176 0.60 -0.33 -5.81
N ASN A 177 0.71 -0.60 -7.10
CA ASN A 177 -0.34 -1.25 -7.86
C ASN A 177 -0.37 -2.76 -7.57
N LYS A 178 0.80 -3.41 -7.52
CA LYS A 178 0.93 -4.81 -7.08
C LYS A 178 0.32 -5.02 -5.70
N ARG A 179 0.71 -4.17 -4.73
CA ARG A 179 0.19 -4.22 -3.37
C ARG A 179 -1.32 -4.06 -3.27
N ILE A 180 -1.92 -3.15 -4.04
CA ILE A 180 -3.39 -2.97 -4.06
C ILE A 180 -4.09 -4.21 -4.66
N MET A 181 -3.56 -4.77 -5.75
CA MET A 181 -4.09 -6.00 -6.35
C MET A 181 -4.00 -7.16 -5.35
N GLU A 182 -2.83 -7.41 -4.79
CA GLU A 182 -2.60 -8.44 -3.77
C GLU A 182 -3.51 -8.25 -2.55
N ALA A 183 -3.61 -7.03 -2.01
CA ALA A 183 -4.44 -6.77 -0.84
C ALA A 183 -5.93 -7.00 -1.11
N GLY A 184 -6.41 -6.71 -2.32
CA GLY A 184 -7.79 -7.00 -2.70
C GLY A 184 -8.04 -8.51 -2.84
N GLU A 185 -7.13 -9.22 -3.50
CA GLU A 185 -7.20 -10.69 -3.66
C GLU A 185 -7.11 -11.41 -2.31
N MET A 186 -6.22 -10.97 -1.42
CA MET A 186 -6.07 -11.50 -0.05
C MET A 186 -7.34 -11.32 0.80
N ARG A 187 -8.18 -10.35 0.44
CA ARG A 187 -9.46 -10.08 1.09
C ARG A 187 -10.65 -10.74 0.37
N GLY A 188 -10.35 -11.62 -0.60
CA GLY A 188 -11.33 -12.44 -1.30
C GLY A 188 -12.00 -11.76 -2.49
N HIS A 189 -11.54 -10.58 -2.92
CA HIS A 189 -12.13 -9.83 -4.01
C HIS A 189 -11.60 -10.24 -5.39
N GLU A 190 -12.44 -10.09 -6.42
CA GLU A 190 -12.05 -10.27 -7.81
C GLU A 190 -11.38 -8.99 -8.34
N MET A 191 -10.04 -8.98 -8.37
CA MET A 191 -9.26 -7.82 -8.79
C MET A 191 -8.97 -7.83 -10.29
N HIS A 192 -9.16 -6.69 -10.95
CA HIS A 192 -8.82 -6.50 -12.37
C HIS A 192 -7.91 -5.29 -12.55
N PHE A 193 -6.73 -5.48 -13.13
CA PHE A 193 -5.92 -4.36 -13.58
C PHE A 193 -6.51 -3.78 -14.87
N LEU A 194 -6.80 -2.49 -14.88
CA LEU A 194 -7.37 -1.78 -16.04
C LEU A 194 -6.38 -0.73 -16.52
N ASN A 195 -5.73 -0.98 -17.66
CA ASN A 195 -4.84 0.02 -18.25
C ASN A 195 -5.65 1.19 -18.81
N ILE A 196 -5.42 2.39 -18.29
CA ILE A 196 -6.10 3.62 -18.72
C ILE A 196 -6.06 3.81 -20.25
N LYS A 197 -4.93 3.52 -20.89
CA LYS A 197 -4.76 3.74 -22.34
C LYS A 197 -5.50 2.71 -23.21
N GLU A 198 -5.91 1.61 -22.61
CA GLU A 198 -6.64 0.54 -23.31
C GLU A 198 -8.14 0.65 -23.11
N CYS A 199 -8.59 1.55 -22.23
CA CYS A 199 -10.00 1.84 -22.00
C CYS A 199 -10.49 2.92 -22.97
N TYR A 200 -11.70 2.76 -23.50
CA TYR A 200 -12.44 3.77 -24.26
C TYR A 200 -13.92 3.72 -23.88
N MET A 201 -14.68 4.79 -24.11
CA MET A 201 -16.04 4.93 -23.54
C MET A 201 -17.08 5.18 -24.61
N LYS A 202 -18.28 4.62 -24.40
CA LYS A 202 -19.49 4.98 -25.13
C LYS A 202 -20.32 5.92 -24.26
N LEU A 203 -20.52 7.14 -24.73
CA LEU A 203 -21.37 8.13 -24.08
C LEU A 203 -22.79 7.99 -24.63
N ASP A 204 -23.67 7.42 -23.82
CA ASP A 204 -25.06 7.13 -24.19
C ASP A 204 -25.95 7.44 -22.99
N ALA A 205 -27.09 8.08 -23.23
CA ALA A 205 -28.00 8.51 -22.16
C ALA A 205 -28.66 7.33 -21.43
N THR A 206 -28.81 6.19 -22.11
CA THR A 206 -29.52 5.02 -21.60
C THR A 206 -28.58 3.90 -21.18
N LYS A 207 -27.47 3.71 -21.92
CA LYS A 207 -26.54 2.62 -21.71
C LYS A 207 -25.08 3.10 -21.81
N PRO A 208 -24.60 3.88 -20.83
CA PRO A 208 -23.20 4.28 -20.77
C PRO A 208 -22.32 3.04 -20.59
N GLU A 209 -21.23 2.95 -21.35
CA GLU A 209 -20.32 1.80 -21.30
C GLU A 209 -18.87 2.26 -21.27
N ILE A 210 -18.02 1.42 -20.68
CA ILE A 210 -16.57 1.46 -20.86
C ILE A 210 -16.16 0.16 -21.54
N HIS A 211 -15.35 0.30 -22.57
CA HIS A 211 -14.79 -0.78 -23.36
C HIS A 211 -13.30 -0.87 -23.06
N TYR A 212 -12.76 -2.07 -23.22
CA TYR A 212 -11.34 -2.37 -23.12
C TYR A 212 -10.85 -2.92 -24.46
N ARG A 213 -9.59 -2.65 -24.78
CA ARG A 213 -8.92 -3.17 -25.97
C ARG A 213 -9.22 -4.67 -26.14
N GLY A 214 -9.61 -5.06 -27.36
CA GLY A 214 -10.11 -6.40 -27.67
C GLY A 214 -11.64 -6.53 -27.63
N GLY A 215 -12.38 -5.42 -27.47
CA GLY A 215 -13.85 -5.41 -27.56
C GLY A 215 -14.57 -5.85 -26.28
N LYS A 216 -13.84 -6.05 -25.18
CA LYS A 216 -14.44 -6.42 -23.89
C LYS A 216 -15.15 -5.21 -23.27
N ILE A 217 -16.43 -5.34 -22.98
CA ILE A 217 -17.16 -4.33 -22.21
C ILE A 217 -16.84 -4.52 -20.72
N LEU A 218 -16.36 -3.45 -20.08
CA LEU A 218 -16.10 -3.41 -18.64
C LEU A 218 -17.41 -3.17 -17.89
N SER A 219 -18.15 -4.26 -17.69
CA SER A 219 -19.38 -4.30 -16.92
C SER A 219 -19.17 -4.97 -15.55
N ASP A 220 -20.13 -4.74 -14.65
CA ASP A 220 -20.28 -5.43 -13.37
C ASP A 220 -19.16 -5.20 -12.35
N PHE A 221 -18.51 -4.03 -12.38
CA PHE A 221 -17.59 -3.63 -11.31
C PHE A 221 -18.36 -3.01 -10.15
N ASP A 222 -18.09 -3.46 -8.93
CA ASP A 222 -18.62 -2.83 -7.72
C ASP A 222 -17.83 -1.56 -7.40
N ALA A 223 -16.50 -1.63 -7.55
CA ALA A 223 -15.63 -0.51 -7.27
C ALA A 223 -14.46 -0.37 -8.24
N VAL A 224 -13.91 0.84 -8.32
CA VAL A 224 -12.67 1.15 -9.05
C VAL A 224 -11.76 1.99 -8.16
N ILE A 225 -10.46 1.71 -8.21
CA ILE A 225 -9.39 2.46 -7.55
C ILE A 225 -8.59 3.20 -8.64
N PRO A 226 -8.81 4.50 -8.86
CA PRO A 226 -8.03 5.26 -9.83
C PRO A 226 -6.64 5.60 -9.29
N ARG A 227 -5.61 5.13 -9.98
CA ARG A 227 -4.19 5.44 -9.73
C ARG A 227 -3.64 6.24 -10.91
N ILE A 228 -4.19 7.45 -11.05
CA ILE A 228 -3.99 8.29 -12.22
C ILE A 228 -2.71 9.12 -12.06
N ARG A 229 -1.75 8.87 -12.95
CA ARG A 229 -0.54 9.70 -13.04
C ARG A 229 -0.87 11.09 -13.62
N PRO A 230 -0.09 12.12 -13.25
CA PRO A 230 -0.38 13.50 -13.61
C PRO A 230 -0.50 13.76 -15.12
N SER A 231 0.35 13.12 -15.94
CA SER A 231 0.38 13.30 -17.40
C SER A 231 -0.84 12.78 -18.15
N ILE A 232 -1.75 12.05 -17.48
CA ILE A 232 -2.98 11.53 -18.08
C ILE A 232 -4.22 11.90 -17.25
N THR A 233 -4.11 12.94 -16.41
CA THR A 233 -5.18 13.35 -15.48
C THR A 233 -6.51 13.56 -16.21
N PHE A 234 -6.51 14.28 -17.34
CA PHE A 234 -7.72 14.54 -18.11
C PHE A 234 -8.46 13.25 -18.47
N TYR A 235 -7.78 12.33 -19.16
CA TYR A 235 -8.39 11.09 -19.64
C TYR A 235 -8.69 10.10 -18.51
N GLY A 236 -7.81 9.98 -17.52
CA GLY A 236 -8.04 9.14 -16.34
C GLY A 236 -9.26 9.59 -15.54
N CYS A 237 -9.44 10.90 -15.32
CA CYS A 237 -10.62 11.44 -14.67
C CYS A 237 -11.88 11.28 -15.54
N ALA A 238 -11.76 11.35 -16.87
CA ALA A 238 -12.89 11.08 -17.78
C ALA A 238 -13.41 9.64 -17.64
N LEU A 239 -12.51 8.65 -17.63
CA LEU A 239 -12.88 7.25 -17.37
C LEU A 239 -13.47 7.07 -15.98
N THR A 240 -12.89 7.72 -14.96
CA THR A 240 -13.41 7.66 -13.59
C THR A 240 -14.84 8.22 -13.51
N ARG A 241 -15.11 9.36 -14.15
CA ARG A 241 -16.48 9.91 -14.24
C ARG A 241 -17.44 8.97 -14.95
N GLN A 242 -16.97 8.25 -15.97
CA GLN A 242 -17.79 7.28 -16.67
C GLN A 242 -18.13 6.09 -15.76
N PHE A 243 -17.18 5.58 -14.97
CA PHE A 243 -17.46 4.58 -13.93
C PHE A 243 -18.48 5.09 -12.90
N GLU A 244 -18.35 6.34 -12.44
CA GLU A 244 -19.32 6.98 -11.53
C GLU A 244 -20.72 7.08 -12.16
N ALA A 245 -20.82 7.43 -13.45
CA ALA A 245 -22.08 7.48 -14.20
C ALA A 245 -22.74 6.09 -14.30
N MET A 246 -21.93 5.04 -14.43
CA MET A 246 -22.34 3.63 -14.38
C MET A 246 -22.62 3.13 -12.95
N LYS A 247 -22.65 4.03 -11.95
CA LYS A 247 -22.91 3.73 -10.52
C LYS A 247 -21.86 2.85 -9.84
N VAL A 248 -20.66 2.79 -10.40
CA VAL A 248 -19.50 2.11 -9.80
C VAL A 248 -18.87 3.01 -8.75
N PHE A 249 -18.53 2.45 -7.58
CA PHE A 249 -17.89 3.22 -6.51
C PHE A 249 -16.43 3.53 -6.84
N CYS A 250 -16.00 4.80 -6.79
CA CYS A 250 -14.62 5.20 -7.08
C CYS A 250 -13.84 5.65 -5.83
N LEU A 251 -12.64 5.09 -5.62
CA LEU A 251 -11.72 5.42 -4.52
C LEU A 251 -10.40 5.98 -5.06
N ASN A 252 -10.24 7.29 -5.30
CA ASN A 252 -11.14 8.42 -5.04
C ASN A 252 -12.07 8.75 -6.23
N SER A 253 -13.04 9.64 -6.02
CA SER A 253 -13.89 10.20 -7.08
C SER A 253 -13.12 11.08 -8.06
N ALA A 254 -13.61 11.21 -9.29
CA ALA A 254 -12.98 12.02 -10.32
C ALA A 254 -12.90 13.51 -9.94
N SER A 255 -13.95 14.04 -9.29
CA SER A 255 -13.98 15.44 -8.82
C SER A 255 -12.88 15.71 -7.80
N ALA A 256 -12.77 14.89 -6.76
CA ALA A 256 -11.73 14.99 -5.74
C ALA A 256 -10.30 14.88 -6.32
N ILE A 257 -10.10 13.98 -7.29
CA ILE A 257 -8.81 13.84 -7.98
C ILE A 257 -8.48 15.14 -8.74
N THR A 258 -9.40 15.66 -9.55
CA THR A 258 -9.19 16.91 -10.30
C THR A 258 -8.88 18.08 -9.36
N GLN A 259 -9.65 18.23 -8.28
CA GLN A 259 -9.43 19.31 -7.29
C GLN A 259 -8.04 19.23 -6.64
N SER A 260 -7.53 18.01 -6.39
CA SER A 260 -6.18 17.83 -5.84
C SER A 260 -5.04 18.03 -6.82
N ARG A 261 -5.33 18.03 -8.13
CA ARG A 261 -4.32 18.22 -9.18
C ARG A 261 -4.11 19.69 -9.48
N ASP A 262 -5.15 20.50 -9.31
CA ASP A 262 -5.04 21.95 -9.36
C ASP A 262 -4.51 22.48 -8.02
N LYS A 263 -3.21 22.78 -7.99
CA LYS A 263 -2.53 23.25 -6.77
C LYS A 263 -3.10 24.59 -6.29
N LEU A 264 -3.44 25.51 -7.19
CA LEU A 264 -3.96 26.82 -6.80
C LEU A 264 -5.35 26.65 -6.17
N TYR A 265 -6.25 25.96 -6.86
CA TYR A 265 -7.58 25.67 -6.35
C TYR A 265 -7.52 24.90 -5.03
N SER A 266 -6.65 23.88 -4.94
CA SER A 266 -6.46 23.10 -3.71
C SER A 266 -6.05 23.99 -2.53
N LEU A 267 -5.11 24.91 -2.71
CA LEU A 267 -4.67 25.81 -1.63
C LEU A 267 -5.77 26.78 -1.21
N GLN A 268 -6.48 27.37 -2.17
CA GLN A 268 -7.63 28.24 -1.90
C GLN A 268 -8.75 27.50 -1.16
N LEU A 269 -9.07 26.28 -1.58
CA LEU A 269 -10.08 25.44 -0.93
C LEU A 269 -9.70 25.11 0.52
N LEU A 270 -8.43 24.79 0.78
CA LEU A 270 -7.92 24.46 2.11
C LEU A 270 -7.94 25.68 3.04
N LEU A 271 -7.53 26.86 2.55
CA LEU A 271 -7.64 28.13 3.27
C LEU A 271 -9.09 28.45 3.62
N ASN A 272 -10.03 28.30 2.68
CA ASN A 272 -11.47 28.52 2.93
C ASN A 272 -12.05 27.57 3.99
N HIS A 273 -11.41 26.42 4.19
CA HIS A 273 -11.76 25.50 5.27
C HIS A 273 -10.98 25.76 6.56
N GLY A 274 -10.12 26.78 6.63
CA GLY A 274 -9.30 27.11 7.80
C GLY A 274 -8.20 26.07 8.06
N VAL A 275 -7.52 25.64 7.01
CA VAL A 275 -6.27 24.88 7.09
C VAL A 275 -5.12 25.82 6.77
N ASP A 276 -4.19 25.95 7.70
CA ASP A 276 -3.05 26.84 7.54
C ASP A 276 -2.05 26.29 6.51
N ILE A 277 -1.56 27.18 5.65
CA ILE A 277 -0.55 26.92 4.64
C ILE A 277 0.56 27.98 4.75
N PRO A 278 1.77 27.74 4.22
CA PRO A 278 2.77 28.80 4.11
C PRO A 278 2.25 29.96 3.28
N THR A 279 2.69 31.18 3.59
CA THR A 279 2.29 32.38 2.85
C THR A 279 2.59 32.18 1.37
N THR A 280 1.58 32.25 0.52
CA THR A 280 1.68 31.88 -0.90
C THR A 280 1.11 32.98 -1.78
N GLY A 281 1.94 33.53 -2.65
CA GLY A 281 1.54 34.40 -3.75
C GLY A 281 1.33 33.58 -5.03
N PHE A 282 0.37 34.00 -5.85
CA PHE A 282 0.13 33.43 -7.17
C PHE A 282 0.17 34.54 -8.21
N ALA A 283 0.80 34.28 -9.33
CA ALA A 283 0.79 35.20 -10.46
C ALA A 283 0.76 34.48 -11.80
N ASN A 284 -0.02 35.04 -12.72
CA ASN A 284 0.02 34.72 -14.14
C ASN A 284 0.67 35.91 -14.86
N SER A 285 1.88 35.72 -15.37
CA SER A 285 2.68 36.76 -16.05
C SER A 285 2.73 38.10 -15.28
N PRO A 286 3.27 38.15 -14.05
CA PRO A 286 3.27 39.39 -13.27
C PRO A 286 4.09 40.46 -13.99
N LEU A 287 3.60 41.69 -14.13
CA LEU A 287 4.47 42.80 -14.56
C LEU A 287 5.43 43.18 -13.41
N ASP A 288 4.96 43.10 -12.16
CA ASP A 288 5.71 43.48 -10.96
C ASP A 288 6.23 42.27 -10.16
N THR A 289 7.43 41.78 -10.51
CA THR A 289 8.09 40.68 -9.77
C THR A 289 8.43 41.04 -8.33
N ASP A 290 8.82 42.30 -8.08
CA ASP A 290 9.23 42.75 -6.75
C ASP A 290 8.08 42.72 -5.75
N ASP A 291 6.88 43.11 -6.20
CA ASP A 291 5.68 43.08 -5.36
C ASP A 291 5.31 41.64 -4.99
N LEU A 292 5.36 40.71 -5.95
CA LEU A 292 5.12 39.28 -5.70
C LEU A 292 6.09 38.68 -4.68
N ILE A 293 7.36 39.10 -4.70
CA ILE A 293 8.37 38.68 -3.71
C ILE A 293 8.04 39.26 -2.33
N LYS A 294 7.63 40.53 -2.25
CA LYS A 294 7.24 41.17 -0.98
C LYS A 294 5.98 40.56 -0.37
N MET A 295 5.01 40.15 -1.19
CA MET A 295 3.77 39.50 -0.74
C MET A 295 4.01 38.25 0.12
N VAL A 296 5.12 37.54 -0.09
CA VAL A 296 5.47 36.33 0.67
C VAL A 296 6.52 36.57 1.76
N GLY A 297 6.85 37.83 2.04
CA GLY A 297 7.83 38.19 3.07
C GLY A 297 9.28 38.30 2.59
N GLY A 298 9.53 38.25 1.27
CA GLY A 298 10.88 38.37 0.71
C GLY A 298 11.63 37.04 0.57
N SER A 299 12.93 37.12 0.30
CA SER A 299 13.81 35.94 0.19
C SER A 299 14.39 35.54 1.55
N PRO A 300 14.67 34.24 1.81
CA PRO A 300 14.53 33.10 0.90
C PRO A 300 13.07 32.69 0.64
N LEU A 301 12.78 32.28 -0.60
CA LEU A 301 11.43 31.87 -1.01
C LEU A 301 11.46 30.69 -1.97
N ILE A 302 10.33 30.01 -2.10
CA ILE A 302 10.11 28.90 -3.03
C ILE A 302 9.33 29.39 -4.24
N VAL A 303 9.83 29.10 -5.44
CA VAL A 303 9.11 29.29 -6.70
C VAL A 303 8.65 27.92 -7.21
N LYS A 304 7.34 27.75 -7.45
CA LYS A 304 6.74 26.51 -7.96
C LYS A 304 6.01 26.76 -9.27
N LEU A 305 6.28 25.92 -10.26
CA LEU A 305 5.44 25.82 -11.45
C LEU A 305 4.17 25.03 -11.12
N LEU A 306 3.02 25.54 -11.57
CA LEU A 306 1.76 24.81 -11.49
C LEU A 306 1.83 23.53 -12.33
N GLU A 307 2.41 23.63 -13.52
CA GLU A 307 2.62 22.54 -14.44
C GLU A 307 3.83 21.68 -14.03
N GLY A 308 3.60 20.38 -13.80
CA GLY A 308 4.64 19.42 -13.43
C GLY A 308 4.42 18.74 -12.08
N THR A 309 5.08 17.59 -11.90
CA THR A 309 4.93 16.72 -10.72
C THR A 309 6.26 16.17 -10.20
N GLN A 310 6.27 15.67 -8.96
CA GLN A 310 7.45 15.11 -8.29
C GLN A 310 8.60 16.13 -8.08
N GLY A 311 8.29 17.36 -7.70
CA GLY A 311 9.30 18.38 -7.36
C GLY A 311 10.07 18.97 -8.55
N LYS A 312 9.82 18.51 -9.79
CA LYS A 312 10.25 19.21 -11.01
C LYS A 312 9.49 20.53 -11.11
N GLY A 313 10.23 21.63 -11.17
CA GLY A 313 9.66 22.99 -11.16
C GLY A 313 9.48 23.60 -9.77
N VAL A 314 10.10 23.05 -8.72
CA VAL A 314 10.20 23.69 -7.39
C VAL A 314 11.63 24.15 -7.19
N VAL A 315 11.83 25.46 -7.02
CA VAL A 315 13.14 26.10 -6.91
C VAL A 315 13.20 26.93 -5.63
N LEU A 316 14.26 26.76 -4.84
CA LEU A 316 14.58 27.66 -3.74
C LEU A 316 15.39 28.84 -4.28
N ALA A 317 14.90 30.05 -4.06
CA ALA A 317 15.60 31.28 -4.36
C ALA A 317 16.07 31.92 -3.04
N GLU A 318 17.35 31.80 -2.74
CA GLU A 318 17.94 32.29 -1.48
C GLU A 318 18.02 33.82 -1.41
N THR A 319 18.09 34.48 -2.56
CA THR A 319 18.20 35.94 -2.67
C THR A 319 17.10 36.50 -3.57
N LYS A 320 16.75 37.78 -3.35
CA LYS A 320 15.82 38.52 -4.21
C LYS A 320 16.22 38.46 -5.69
N LYS A 321 17.51 38.66 -6.02
CA LYS A 321 18.01 38.58 -7.40
C LYS A 321 17.81 37.19 -8.02
N ALA A 322 18.04 36.12 -7.24
CA ALA A 322 17.77 34.76 -7.70
C ALA A 322 16.27 34.53 -7.95
N ALA A 323 15.41 35.04 -7.05
CA ALA A 323 13.96 34.94 -7.20
C ALA A 323 13.48 35.68 -8.45
N GLU A 324 13.95 36.90 -8.67
CA GLU A 324 13.66 37.69 -9.87
C GLU A 324 14.08 36.97 -11.15
N SER A 325 15.29 36.40 -11.17
CA SER A 325 15.80 35.63 -12.31
C SER A 325 14.92 34.43 -12.64
N VAL A 326 14.56 33.63 -11.63
CA VAL A 326 13.72 32.43 -11.81
C VAL A 326 12.31 32.81 -12.25
N ILE A 327 11.71 33.82 -11.62
CA ILE A 327 10.35 34.29 -11.97
C ILE A 327 10.34 34.82 -13.41
N ASN A 328 11.32 35.63 -13.81
CA ASN A 328 11.43 36.16 -15.18
C ASN A 328 11.67 35.05 -16.21
N ALA A 329 12.47 34.03 -15.87
CA ALA A 329 12.67 32.87 -16.73
C ALA A 329 11.38 32.05 -16.93
N PHE A 330 10.51 31.97 -15.93
CA PHE A 330 9.21 31.30 -16.08
C PHE A 330 8.16 32.16 -16.80
N LYS A 331 8.23 33.48 -16.68
CA LYS A 331 7.39 34.40 -17.47
C LYS A 331 7.61 34.25 -18.96
N SER A 332 8.86 34.14 -19.41
CA SER A 332 9.16 33.99 -20.84
C SER A 332 8.61 32.69 -21.43
N LEU A 333 8.28 31.73 -20.58
CA LEU A 333 7.61 30.47 -20.94
C LEU A 333 6.08 30.56 -20.85
N ASN A 334 5.50 31.73 -20.56
CA ASN A 334 4.07 31.94 -20.30
C ASN A 334 3.51 30.97 -19.24
N ALA A 335 4.32 30.60 -18.25
CA ALA A 335 3.93 29.66 -17.22
C ALA A 335 3.27 30.36 -16.02
N ASN A 336 2.29 29.68 -15.41
CA ASN A 336 1.71 30.10 -14.14
C ASN A 336 2.64 29.77 -12.96
N ILE A 337 2.85 30.74 -12.07
CA ILE A 337 3.85 30.65 -11.00
C ILE A 337 3.19 30.81 -9.63
N LEU A 338 3.54 29.93 -8.71
CA LEU A 338 3.34 30.09 -7.28
C LEU A 338 4.66 30.51 -6.63
N VAL A 339 4.62 31.55 -5.81
CA VAL A 339 5.73 31.97 -4.95
C VAL A 339 5.30 31.71 -3.52
N GLN A 340 6.15 31.11 -2.69
CA GLN A 340 5.77 30.67 -1.35
C GLN A 340 6.90 30.95 -0.35
N GLU A 341 6.51 31.32 0.88
CA GLU A 341 7.40 31.44 2.04
C GLU A 341 8.25 30.18 2.23
N PHE A 342 9.56 30.35 2.42
CA PHE A 342 10.45 29.24 2.73
C PHE A 342 10.53 29.01 4.24
N ILE A 343 10.08 27.84 4.70
CA ILE A 343 10.11 27.45 6.12
C ILE A 343 11.48 26.87 6.47
N LYS A 344 12.45 27.75 6.76
CA LYS A 344 13.85 27.38 7.01
C LYS A 344 14.01 26.51 8.26
N GLU A 345 13.21 26.77 9.30
CA GLU A 345 13.27 26.06 10.58
C GLU A 345 12.87 24.59 10.48
N ALA A 346 12.22 24.18 9.39
CA ALA A 346 11.92 22.78 9.12
C ALA A 346 13.16 21.96 8.78
N ASN A 347 14.28 22.62 8.44
CA ASN A 347 15.58 22.00 8.17
C ASN A 347 15.50 20.82 7.18
N GLY A 348 14.81 21.03 6.06
CA GLY A 348 14.66 20.01 5.01
C GLY A 348 13.82 18.80 5.41
N LYS A 349 12.96 18.93 6.42
CA LYS A 349 12.07 17.86 6.90
C LYS A 349 10.62 18.18 6.62
N ASP A 350 9.88 17.16 6.23
CA ASP A 350 8.43 17.24 6.13
C ASP A 350 7.77 15.94 6.60
N ILE A 351 6.48 16.02 6.90
CA ILE A 351 5.69 14.91 7.43
C ILE A 351 4.66 14.54 6.38
N ARG A 352 4.71 13.30 5.90
CA ARG A 352 3.63 12.72 5.08
C ARG A 352 2.70 11.92 5.97
N CYS A 353 1.49 12.44 6.16
CA CYS A 353 0.36 11.72 6.76
C CYS A 353 -0.41 10.97 5.67
N PHE A 354 -0.67 9.68 5.88
CA PHE A 354 -1.52 8.88 5.01
C PHE A 354 -2.92 8.78 5.63
N VAL A 355 -3.91 9.38 4.98
CA VAL A 355 -5.30 9.44 5.41
C VAL A 355 -6.12 8.45 4.61
N ILE A 356 -6.85 7.57 5.29
CA ILE A 356 -7.83 6.65 4.70
C ILE A 356 -9.12 6.75 5.50
N ASP A 357 -10.23 6.98 4.81
CA ASP A 357 -11.60 7.06 5.37
C ASP A 357 -11.68 7.94 6.62
N GLY A 358 -11.09 9.14 6.54
CA GLY A 358 -11.10 10.14 7.61
C GLY A 358 -10.15 9.84 8.79
N LYS A 359 -9.23 8.88 8.67
CA LYS A 359 -8.26 8.55 9.71
C LYS A 359 -6.83 8.59 9.16
N VAL A 360 -5.89 9.17 9.92
CA VAL A 360 -4.46 8.98 9.66
C VAL A 360 -4.06 7.57 10.06
N VAL A 361 -3.81 6.70 9.08
CA VAL A 361 -3.46 5.28 9.29
C VAL A 361 -1.95 5.08 9.51
N ALA A 362 -1.14 5.94 8.90
CA ALA A 362 0.30 5.96 9.01
C ALA A 362 0.87 7.35 8.73
N ALA A 363 2.07 7.61 9.23
CA ALA A 363 2.81 8.82 8.93
C ALA A 363 4.31 8.54 8.93
N ILE A 364 5.03 9.23 8.06
CA ILE A 364 6.49 9.21 7.98
C ILE A 364 7.01 10.64 7.99
N GLN A 365 8.19 10.82 8.57
CA GLN A 365 9.00 12.01 8.31
C GLN A 365 9.92 11.69 7.14
N ARG A 366 9.96 12.60 6.17
CA ARG A 366 10.95 12.56 5.10
C ARG A 366 11.99 13.62 5.37
N GLU A 367 13.24 13.31 5.08
CA GLU A 367 14.38 14.20 5.27
C GLU A 367 15.18 14.29 3.97
N ALA A 368 15.45 15.53 3.54
CA ALA A 368 16.26 15.81 2.37
C ALA A 368 17.73 15.44 2.60
N LEU A 369 18.47 15.22 1.51
CA LEU A 369 19.92 15.02 1.57
C LEU A 369 20.63 16.32 1.99
N PRO A 370 21.85 16.26 2.56
CA PRO A 370 22.65 17.45 2.84
C PRO A 370 22.78 18.34 1.59
N GLY A 371 22.39 19.60 1.69
CA GLY A 371 22.39 20.56 0.57
C GLY A 371 21.13 20.56 -0.31
N GLU A 372 20.15 19.69 -0.03
CA GLU A 372 18.84 19.67 -0.68
C GLU A 372 17.75 20.09 0.33
N PHE A 373 16.75 20.85 -0.12
CA PHE A 373 15.64 21.29 0.75
C PHE A 373 14.37 20.45 0.54
N ARG A 374 14.29 19.71 -0.58
CA ARG A 374 13.15 18.86 -0.93
C ARG A 374 13.32 17.47 -0.33
N ALA A 375 12.42 17.10 0.56
CA ALA A 375 12.45 15.82 1.25
C ALA A 375 11.80 14.65 0.46
N ASN A 376 11.54 14.82 -0.84
CA ASN A 376 10.90 13.77 -1.64
C ASN A 376 11.80 12.52 -1.73
N ILE A 377 11.27 11.35 -1.39
CA ILE A 377 11.99 10.06 -1.44
C ILE A 377 12.55 9.77 -2.85
N HIS A 378 11.82 10.14 -3.90
CA HIS A 378 12.28 9.99 -5.29
C HIS A 378 13.54 10.81 -5.64
N LEU A 379 13.91 11.80 -4.82
CA LEU A 379 15.14 12.59 -4.95
C LEU A 379 16.27 12.09 -4.04
N GLY A 380 16.12 10.89 -3.46
CA GLY A 380 17.10 10.29 -2.55
C GLY A 380 16.92 10.68 -1.08
N GLY A 381 15.82 11.37 -0.73
CA GLY A 381 15.47 11.65 0.66
C GLY A 381 15.22 10.37 1.46
N THR A 382 15.53 10.40 2.76
CA THR A 382 15.31 9.25 3.66
C THR A 382 13.92 9.34 4.30
N ALA A 383 13.34 8.19 4.64
CA ALA A 383 12.06 8.10 5.34
C ALA A 383 12.24 7.44 6.70
N SER A 384 11.68 8.04 7.74
CA SER A 384 11.68 7.50 9.11
C SER A 384 10.27 7.52 9.70
N ILE A 385 10.00 6.58 10.60
CA ILE A 385 8.73 6.54 11.32
C ILE A 385 8.65 7.76 12.25
N ILE A 386 7.52 8.46 12.24
CA ILE A 386 7.26 9.57 13.15
C ILE A 386 5.93 9.39 13.88
N LYS A 387 5.89 9.81 15.15
CA LYS A 387 4.65 10.01 15.89
C LYS A 387 4.16 11.44 15.63
N VAL A 388 3.08 11.57 14.87
CA VAL A 388 2.46 12.86 14.58
C VAL A 388 1.70 13.39 15.79
N THR A 389 1.65 14.72 15.92
CA THR A 389 0.89 15.42 16.97
C THR A 389 -0.61 15.37 16.69
N SER A 390 -1.42 15.65 17.72
CA SER A 390 -2.88 15.76 17.56
C SER A 390 -3.26 16.84 16.53
N GLU A 391 -2.48 17.93 16.48
CA GLU A 391 -2.70 19.05 15.57
C GLU A 391 -2.36 18.70 14.13
N GLU A 392 -1.22 18.04 13.89
CA GLU A 392 -0.85 17.52 12.56
C GLU A 392 -1.89 16.51 12.04
N LYS A 393 -2.40 15.64 12.93
CA LYS A 393 -3.45 14.68 12.58
C LYS A 393 -4.75 15.40 12.22
N ARG A 394 -5.12 16.46 12.97
CA ARG A 394 -6.31 17.29 12.73
C ARG A 394 -6.22 17.95 11.36
N ILE A 395 -5.09 18.59 11.04
CA ILE A 395 -4.83 19.21 9.73
C ILE A 395 -4.96 18.18 8.61
N ALA A 396 -4.32 17.02 8.73
CA ALA A 396 -4.36 15.99 7.71
C ALA A 396 -5.80 15.49 7.42
N ILE A 397 -6.57 15.21 8.47
CA ILE A 397 -7.97 14.75 8.33
C ILE A 397 -8.84 15.86 7.74
N LYS A 398 -8.66 17.10 8.22
CA LYS A 398 -9.44 18.26 7.76
C LYS A 398 -9.17 18.56 6.28
N ALA A 399 -7.91 18.47 5.85
CA ALA A 399 -7.52 18.66 4.46
C ALA A 399 -8.11 17.59 3.53
N ALA A 400 -7.98 16.30 3.90
CA ALA A 400 -8.58 15.21 3.13
C ALA A 400 -10.11 15.37 3.01
N LYS A 401 -10.77 15.78 4.11
CA LYS A 401 -12.22 16.03 4.12
C LYS A 401 -12.62 17.21 3.24
N ALA A 402 -11.91 18.34 3.31
CA ALA A 402 -12.19 19.54 2.52
C ALA A 402 -12.16 19.25 1.01
N MET A 403 -11.29 18.34 0.58
CA MET A 403 -11.13 17.93 -0.82
C MET A 403 -11.95 16.69 -1.20
N ASN A 404 -12.77 16.18 -0.28
CA ASN A 404 -13.55 14.94 -0.44
C ASN A 404 -12.69 13.73 -0.88
N LEU A 405 -11.47 13.62 -0.36
CA LEU A 405 -10.57 12.50 -0.62
C LEU A 405 -10.73 11.45 0.47
N LYS A 406 -11.17 10.25 0.07
CA LYS A 406 -11.21 9.08 0.95
C LYS A 406 -9.83 8.49 1.19
N VAL A 407 -8.92 8.59 0.22
CA VAL A 407 -7.50 8.22 0.35
C VAL A 407 -6.66 9.43 -0.03
N ALA A 408 -5.81 9.90 0.87
CA ALA A 408 -4.95 11.05 0.61
C ALA A 408 -3.59 10.90 1.29
N GLY A 409 -2.54 11.36 0.61
CA GLY A 409 -1.29 11.71 1.26
C GLY A 409 -1.29 13.20 1.55
N VAL A 410 -1.16 13.62 2.80
CA VAL A 410 -1.09 15.03 3.19
C VAL A 410 0.32 15.33 3.67
N ASP A 411 0.98 16.30 3.03
CA ASP A 411 2.31 16.76 3.42
C ASP A 411 2.21 17.99 4.29
N ILE A 412 2.88 17.95 5.43
CA ILE A 412 2.86 18.96 6.47
C ILE A 412 4.30 19.34 6.79
N ILE A 413 4.54 20.63 6.99
CA ILE A 413 5.81 21.16 7.46
C ILE A 413 5.64 21.77 8.84
N ARG A 414 6.62 21.58 9.74
CA ARG A 414 6.62 22.24 11.05
C ARG A 414 7.24 23.62 10.90
N SER A 415 6.53 24.65 11.33
CA SER A 415 7.04 26.02 11.40
C SER A 415 6.97 26.56 12.82
N SER A 416 7.61 27.69 13.06
CA SER A 416 7.48 28.49 14.28
C SER A 416 6.04 28.94 14.57
N LYS A 417 5.19 29.04 13.55
CA LYS A 417 3.76 29.39 13.65
C LYS A 417 2.84 28.19 13.90
N GLY A 418 3.40 26.97 13.96
CA GLY A 418 2.66 25.71 14.01
C GLY A 418 2.81 24.87 12.73
N PRO A 419 2.14 23.71 12.65
CA PRO A 419 2.16 22.86 11.46
C PRO A 419 1.39 23.52 10.30
N LEU A 420 2.02 23.58 9.13
CA LEU A 420 1.45 24.15 7.91
C LEU A 420 1.32 23.07 6.84
N LEU A 421 0.24 23.08 6.08
CA LEU A 421 0.03 22.14 4.98
C LEU A 421 0.79 22.57 3.72
N LEU A 422 1.53 21.65 3.12
CA LEU A 422 2.28 21.87 1.87
C LEU A 422 1.52 21.40 0.63
N GLU A 423 1.03 20.16 0.64
CA GLU A 423 0.32 19.56 -0.49
C GLU A 423 -0.60 18.41 -0.07
N VAL A 424 -1.64 18.16 -0.87
CA VAL A 424 -2.51 16.98 -0.73
C VAL A 424 -2.48 16.18 -2.03
N ASN A 425 -2.12 14.90 -1.93
CA ASN A 425 -2.06 13.98 -3.06
C ASN A 425 -3.20 12.98 -3.01
N SER A 426 -3.98 12.90 -4.10
CA SER A 426 -5.08 11.94 -4.28
C SER A 426 -4.66 10.52 -4.67
N SER A 427 -3.40 10.33 -5.08
CA SER A 427 -2.85 9.02 -5.46
C SER A 427 -1.44 8.83 -4.86
N PRO A 428 -1.30 8.86 -3.52
CA PRO A 428 -0.01 8.77 -2.84
C PRO A 428 0.64 7.39 -3.05
N GLY A 429 1.96 7.33 -3.15
CA GLY A 429 2.70 6.07 -3.27
C GLY A 429 2.70 5.27 -1.96
N LEU A 430 2.69 3.94 -2.08
CA LEU A 430 2.64 3.01 -0.93
C LEU A 430 4.02 2.52 -0.49
N GLU A 431 5.00 2.45 -1.39
CA GLU A 431 6.31 1.82 -1.15
C GLU A 431 7.07 2.43 0.04
N GLY A 432 7.22 3.75 0.05
CA GLY A 432 7.93 4.43 1.13
C GLY A 432 7.22 4.32 2.49
N ILE A 433 5.88 4.31 2.51
CA ILE A 433 5.10 4.29 3.75
C ILE A 433 4.96 2.87 4.31
N GLU A 434 4.68 1.88 3.47
CA GLU A 434 4.62 0.48 3.88
C GLU A 434 6.01 -0.04 4.27
N GLY A 435 7.04 0.29 3.49
CA GLY A 435 8.43 -0.09 3.80
C GLY A 435 8.95 0.51 5.11
N ALA A 436 8.60 1.76 5.41
CA ALA A 436 9.00 2.40 6.66
C ALA A 436 8.18 1.93 7.87
N THR A 437 6.87 1.70 7.72
CA THR A 437 5.97 1.45 8.86
C THR A 437 5.61 -0.02 9.08
N ASN A 438 5.89 -0.89 8.11
CA ASN A 438 5.42 -2.29 8.05
C ASN A 438 3.90 -2.45 8.25
N LYS A 439 3.12 -1.40 7.94
CA LYS A 439 1.66 -1.44 7.97
C LYS A 439 1.11 -1.80 6.59
N ASP A 440 0.02 -2.55 6.57
CA ASP A 440 -0.72 -2.90 5.36
C ASP A 440 -1.65 -1.74 4.95
N ILE A 441 -1.09 -0.74 4.26
CA ILE A 441 -1.82 0.44 3.80
C ILE A 441 -2.73 0.10 2.62
N ALA A 442 -2.28 -0.79 1.73
CA ALA A 442 -3.12 -1.29 0.65
C ALA A 442 -4.37 -2.00 1.19
N GLY A 443 -4.24 -2.85 2.21
CA GLY A 443 -5.38 -3.51 2.86
C GLY A 443 -6.33 -2.52 3.52
N GLU A 444 -5.83 -1.45 4.15
CA GLU A 444 -6.69 -0.37 4.66
C GLU A 444 -7.47 0.35 3.54
N MET A 445 -6.89 0.51 2.34
CA MET A 445 -7.64 1.05 1.19
C MET A 445 -8.77 0.11 0.77
N ILE A 446 -8.53 -1.21 0.74
CA ILE A 446 -9.57 -2.19 0.42
C ILE A 446 -10.67 -2.21 1.49
N LYS A 447 -10.31 -2.16 2.78
CA LYS A 447 -11.28 -2.03 3.89
C LYS A 447 -12.17 -0.80 3.75
N ALA A 448 -11.65 0.31 3.22
CA ALA A 448 -12.45 1.50 2.96
C ALA A 448 -13.50 1.26 1.86
N ILE A 449 -13.22 0.40 0.88
CA ILE A 449 -14.20 -0.05 -0.13
C ILE A 449 -15.23 -0.97 0.53
N GLU A 450 -14.78 -2.01 1.23
CA GLU A 450 -15.64 -2.97 1.93
C GLU A 450 -16.67 -2.28 2.84
N LYS A 451 -16.22 -1.30 3.62
CA LYS A 451 -17.09 -0.50 4.51
C LYS A 451 -18.18 0.24 3.74
N ASN A 452 -17.89 0.70 2.52
CA ASN A 452 -18.88 1.35 1.65
C ASN A 452 -20.01 0.37 1.26
N PHE A 453 -19.69 -0.92 1.12
CA PHE A 453 -20.64 -1.98 0.78
C PHE A 453 -21.18 -2.74 2.00
N LYS A 454 -20.79 -2.34 3.23
CA LYS A 454 -21.07 -3.08 4.47
C LYS A 454 -20.64 -4.56 4.39
N TRP A 455 -19.57 -4.80 3.64
CA TRP A 455 -18.94 -6.11 3.51
C TRP A 455 -18.34 -6.54 4.86
N LYS A 456 -18.51 -7.82 5.24
CA LYS A 456 -18.10 -8.35 6.55
C LYS A 456 -16.93 -9.30 6.43
#